data_AF-R6U0X6-F1
#
_entry.id   AF-R6U0X6-F1
#
_cell.length_a   1.000
_cell.length_b   1.000
_cell.length_c   1.000
_cell.angle_alpha   90.00
_cell.angle_beta   90.00
_cell.angle_gamma   90.00
#
_symmetry.space_group_name_H-M   'P 1'
#
loop_
_entity.id
_entity.type
_entity.pdbx_description
1 polymer ?
#
loop_
_entity_poly.entity_id
_entity_poly.type
_entity_poly.pdbx_seq_one_letter_code
_entity_poly.pdbx_strand_id
1 'polypeptide(L)' 'MYEYKYVPLETGGGFFSGGSEHRKIIDEWAAQDWRYAGFVPMQFTSHGGISCIDLIFEREAKV' A
#
# COMPACT_ATOMS: atom_id res chain seq x y z
N MET A 1 15.53 -14.63 -4.37
CA MET A 1 15.54 -13.21 -3.94
C MET A 1 14.12 -12.68 -4.12
N TYR A 2 13.66 -11.70 -3.35
CA TYR A 2 12.32 -11.14 -3.53
C TYR A 2 12.38 -9.87 -4.37
N GLU A 3 11.39 -9.70 -5.24
CA GLU A 3 11.09 -8.45 -5.92
C GLU A 3 9.99 -7.74 -5.12
N TYR A 4 10.19 -6.45 -4.85
CA TYR A 4 9.23 -5.63 -4.13
C TYR A 4 8.59 -4.58 -5.03
N LYS A 5 7.31 -4.32 -4.78
CA LYS A 5 6.53 -3.26 -5.41
C LYS A 5 5.93 -2.36 -4.36
N TYR A 6 6.07 -1.06 -4.56
CA TYR A 6 5.53 -0.01 -3.71
C TYR A 6 4.43 0.72 -4.47
N VAL A 7 3.23 0.74 -3.90
CA VAL A 7 2.07 1.39 -4.51
C VAL A 7 1.60 2.52 -3.58
N PRO A 8 1.79 3.79 -3.97
CA PRO A 8 1.39 4.91 -3.14
C PRO A 8 -0.14 5.01 -3.09
N LEU A 9 -0.67 5.26 -1.90
CA LEU A 9 -2.09 5.47 -1.65
C LEU A 9 -2.28 6.68 -0.73
N GLU A 10 -3.01 7.67 -1.22
CA GLU A 10 -3.42 8.81 -0.42
C GLU A 10 -4.56 8.40 0.52
N THR A 11 -4.36 8.59 1.81
CA THR A 11 -5.33 8.25 2.87
C THR A 11 -6.18 9.44 3.28
N GLY A 12 -5.94 10.63 2.70
CA GLY A 12 -6.69 11.85 2.98
C GLY A 12 -6.45 12.46 4.36
N GLY A 13 -5.45 11.97 5.10
CA GLY A 13 -4.96 12.62 6.33
C GLY A 13 -5.81 12.46 7.59
N GLY A 14 -6.94 11.73 7.52
CA GLY A 14 -7.87 11.53 8.63
C GLY A 14 -8.05 10.05 8.99
N PHE A 15 -8.47 9.78 10.22
CA PHE A 15 -8.67 8.45 10.81
C PHE A 15 -9.73 7.58 10.07
N PHE A 16 -10.46 8.15 9.09
CA PHE A 16 -11.57 7.49 8.39
C PHE A 16 -11.72 7.89 6.89
N SER A 17 -10.76 8.59 6.28
CA SER A 17 -10.93 9.09 4.90
C SER A 17 -10.53 8.09 3.79
N GLY A 18 -10.06 6.89 4.15
CA GLY A 18 -9.68 5.86 3.20
C GLY A 18 -10.85 4.92 2.90
N GLY A 19 -11.52 5.13 1.76
CA GLY A 19 -12.48 4.16 1.23
C GLY A 19 -11.88 2.76 1.05
N SER A 20 -12.70 1.80 0.62
CA SER A 20 -12.28 0.42 0.30
C SER A 20 -11.26 0.30 -0.84
N GLU A 21 -10.64 1.40 -1.29
CA GLU A 21 -9.67 1.46 -2.39
C GLU A 21 -8.43 0.61 -2.11
N HIS A 22 -7.94 0.58 -0.87
CA HIS A 22 -6.84 -0.31 -0.50
C HIS A 22 -7.16 -1.79 -0.79
N ARG A 23 -8.42 -2.21 -0.61
CA ARG A 23 -8.84 -3.60 -0.90
C ARG A 23 -8.79 -3.87 -2.40
N LYS A 24 -9.31 -2.94 -3.22
CA LYS A 24 -9.25 -3.08 -4.69
C LYS A 24 -7.82 -3.19 -5.20
N ILE A 25 -6.91 -2.37 -4.67
CA ILE A 25 -5.49 -2.41 -5.04
C ILE A 25 -4.87 -3.74 -4.61
N ILE A 26 -5.15 -4.22 -3.39
CA ILE A 26 -4.65 -5.51 -2.91
C ILE A 26 -5.18 -6.65 -3.79
N ASP A 27 -6.48 -6.66 -4.12
CA ASP A 27 -7.09 -7.70 -4.96
C ASP A 27 -6.52 -7.69 -6.39
N GLU A 28 -6.27 -6.51 -6.98
CA GLU A 28 -5.66 -6.35 -8.30
C GLU A 28 -4.24 -6.90 -8.36
N TRP A 29 -3.42 -6.64 -7.34
CA TRP A 29 -2.05 -7.16 -7.29
C TRP A 29 -2.01 -8.64 -6.93
N ALA A 30 -2.90 -9.11 -6.06
CA ALA A 30 -3.06 -10.54 -5.76
C ALA A 30 -3.41 -11.35 -7.02
N ALA A 31 -4.25 -10.81 -7.90
CA ALA A 31 -4.57 -11.42 -9.20
C ALA A 31 -3.37 -11.51 -10.16
N GLN A 32 -2.30 -10.74 -9.90
CA GLN A 32 -1.07 -10.70 -10.69
C GLN A 32 0.10 -11.45 -10.02
N ASP A 33 -0.19 -12.38 -9.09
CA ASP A 33 0.80 -13.19 -8.38
C ASP A 33 1.72 -12.38 -7.44
N TRP A 34 1.22 -11.25 -6.94
CA TRP A 34 1.90 -10.47 -5.91
C TRP A 34 1.28 -10.72 -4.54
N ARG A 35 2.14 -10.98 -3.54
CA ARG A 35 1.71 -11.14 -2.14
C ARG A 35 1.73 -9.80 -1.43
N TYR A 36 0.67 -9.47 -0.72
CA TYR A 36 0.64 -8.30 0.16
C TYR A 36 1.57 -8.50 1.37
N ALA A 37 2.55 -7.61 1.53
CA ALA A 37 3.56 -7.66 2.60
C ALA A 37 3.23 -6.71 3.76
N GLY A 38 2.53 -5.60 3.49
CA GLY A 38 2.16 -4.60 4.49
C GLY A 38 2.12 -3.19 3.92
N PHE A 39 2.20 -2.18 4.78
CA PHE A 39 2.30 -0.79 4.35
C PHE A 39 3.29 0.01 5.20
N VAL A 40 3.82 1.08 4.64
CA VAL A 40 4.69 2.04 5.34
C VAL A 40 4.09 3.45 5.21
N PRO A 41 3.95 4.22 6.31
CA PRO A 41 3.57 5.63 6.23
C PRO A 41 4.64 6.45 5.52
N MET A 42 4.22 7.22 4.51
CA MET A 42 5.12 8.07 3.73
C MET A 42 5.00 9.54 4.12
N GLN A 43 3.79 9.99 4.44
CA GLN A 43 3.52 11.37 4.80
C GLN A 43 2.50 11.45 5.94
N PHE A 44 2.64 12.51 6.74
CA PHE A 44 1.75 12.82 7.84
C PHE A 44 1.19 14.24 7.65
N THR A 45 -0.04 14.43 8.08
CA THR A 45 -0.66 15.74 8.23
C THR A 45 -0.02 16.51 9.39
N SER A 46 -0.23 17.83 9.42
CA SER A 46 0.18 18.69 10.54
C SER A 46 -0.43 18.31 11.89
N HIS A 47 -1.46 17.46 11.91
CA HIS A 47 -2.10 16.94 13.11
C HIS A 47 -1.68 15.49 13.45
N GLY A 48 -0.67 14.94 12.77
CA GLY A 48 -0.11 13.60 13.04
C GLY A 48 -0.89 12.43 12.41
N GLY A 49 -1.95 12.68 11.65
CA GLY A 49 -2.64 11.65 10.86
C GLY A 49 -1.83 11.27 9.62
N ILE A 50 -1.83 9.99 9.23
CA ILE A 50 -1.16 9.55 7.99
C ILE A 50 -1.94 10.10 6.79
N SER A 51 -1.27 10.81 5.88
CA SER A 51 -1.85 11.35 4.64
C SER A 51 -1.52 10.52 3.40
N CYS A 52 -0.42 9.76 3.43
CA CYS A 52 -0.02 8.88 2.34
C CYS A 52 0.71 7.66 2.91
N ILE A 53 0.44 6.49 2.32
CA ILE A 53 1.12 5.22 2.61
C ILE A 53 1.64 4.61 1.31
N ASP A 54 2.68 3.78 1.41
CA ASP A 54 3.00 2.81 0.39
C ASP A 54 2.43 1.45 0.80
N LEU A 55 1.57 0.87 -0.04
CA LEU A 55 1.24 -0.56 0.02
C LEU A 55 2.39 -1.35 -0.60
N ILE A 56 2.91 -2.31 0.15
CA ILE A 56 4.07 -3.10 -0.23
C ILE A 56 3.61 -4.48 -0.64
N PHE A 57 4.06 -4.89 -1.81
CA PHE A 57 3.87 -6.22 -2.34
C PHE A 57 5.21 -6.89 -2.62
N GLU A 58 5.26 -8.20 -2.45
CA GLU A 58 6.44 -9.02 -2.73
C GLU A 58 6.08 -10.19 -3.65
N ARG A 59 7.05 -10.62 -4.46
CA ARG A 59 7.01 -11.89 -5.18
C ARG A 59 8.40 -12.49 -5.27
N GLU A 60 8.48 -13.79 -5.52
CA GLU A 60 9.76 -14.42 -5.82
C GLU A 60 10.34 -13.84 -7.12
N ALA A 61 11.57 -13.34 -7.06
CA ALA A 61 12.27 -12.90 -8.25
C ALA A 61 12.53 -14.11 -9.14
N LYS A 62 12.09 -14.03 -10.40
CA LYS A 62 12.39 -15.05 -11.39
C LYS A 62 13.89 -15.01 -11.65
N VAL A 63 14.56 -16.12 -11.33
CA VAL A 63 15.98 -16.35 -11.59
C VAL A 63 16.21 -16.56 -13.08
#